data_AF-A0A8D5U8U8-F1
#
_entry.id   AF-A0A8D5U8U8-F1
#
_cell.length_a   1.000
_cell.length_b   1.000
_cell.length_c   1.000
_cell.angle_alpha   90.00
_cell.angle_beta   90.00
_cell.angle_gamma   90.00
#
_symmetry.space_group_name_H-M   'P 1'
#
loop_
_entity.id
_entity.type
_entity.pdbx_description
1 polymer ?
#
loop_
_entity_poly.entity_id
_entity_poly.type
_entity_poly.pdbx_seq_one_letter_code
_entity_poly.pdbx_strand_id
1 'polypeptide(L)'
;MLFSYPLKDEINFLLNLGDKDGKPVEIPATTVIVPQTGDKYQFPGGVGPNKSIVAYSAICQHLGCEPPYIHFYPPKYVNTAQISAPEPDALTAEAVLAAQKENLPGIIHCDCHGSTYDPYHGAAVLTGPTVRPLPAVILEWDSSTDYLYATGYVGVGVYPTGSNGVPSKDPSSDLEESQFGVSVGNKSSISESNPFS
;
A
#
# COMPACT_ATOMS: atom_id res chain seq x y z
N MET A 1 4.43 9.48 2.66
CA MET A 1 5.89 9.32 2.89
C MET A 1 6.32 7.97 2.32
N LEU A 2 7.59 7.84 1.93
CA LEU A 2 8.18 6.54 1.56
C LEU A 2 9.18 6.10 2.63
N PHE A 3 9.29 4.81 2.91
CA PHE A 3 10.26 4.25 3.84
C PHE A 3 10.67 2.83 3.48
N SER A 4 11.85 2.38 3.90
CA SER A 4 12.31 1.00 3.67
C SER A 4 11.96 0.08 4.83
N TYR A 5 11.39 -1.08 4.55
CA TYR A 5 11.10 -2.14 5.53
C TYR A 5 10.74 -3.47 4.82
N PRO A 6 11.15 -4.65 5.31
CA PRO A 6 12.12 -4.87 6.39
C PRO A 6 13.56 -4.88 5.85
N LEU A 7 13.73 -4.78 4.53
CA LEU A 7 14.98 -4.73 3.81
C LEU A 7 15.18 -3.33 3.24
N LYS A 8 16.43 -2.93 3.03
CA LYS A 8 16.76 -1.56 2.58
C LYS A 8 16.15 -1.20 1.23
N ASP A 9 16.00 -2.17 0.34
CA ASP A 9 15.50 -1.95 -1.02
C ASP A 9 14.00 -2.30 -1.14
N GLU A 10 13.31 -2.58 -0.03
CA GLU A 10 11.86 -2.74 0.01
C GLU A 10 11.17 -1.44 0.43
N ILE A 11 10.85 -0.63 -0.58
CA ILE A 11 10.19 0.66 -0.40
C ILE A 11 8.71 0.45 -0.07
N ASN A 12 8.19 1.22 0.88
CA ASN A 12 6.82 1.21 1.35
C ASN A 12 6.21 2.60 1.32
N PHE A 13 4.92 2.68 1.02
CA PHE A 13 4.10 3.85 1.30
C PHE A 13 3.73 3.90 2.78
N LEU A 14 3.85 5.08 3.38
CA LEU A 14 3.12 5.45 4.60
C LEU A 14 2.10 6.52 4.24
N LEU A 15 0.82 6.20 4.44
CA LEU A 15 -0.33 7.00 4.01
C LEU A 15 -1.23 7.34 5.21
N ASN A 16 -1.70 8.58 5.26
CA ASN A 16 -2.81 8.98 6.12
C ASN A 16 -4.03 9.19 5.22
N LEU A 17 -4.96 8.23 5.26
CA LEU A 17 -6.10 8.20 4.36
C LEU A 17 -7.21 9.12 4.85
N GLY A 18 -7.86 9.79 3.90
CA GLY A 18 -8.90 10.76 4.20
C GLY A 18 -10.14 10.61 3.34
N ASP A 19 -11.21 11.26 3.76
CA ASP A 19 -12.42 11.41 2.97
C ASP A 19 -12.17 12.27 1.71
N LYS A 20 -13.24 12.52 0.93
CA LYS A 20 -13.19 13.37 -0.27
C LYS A 20 -12.60 14.77 -0.04
N ASP A 21 -12.65 15.28 1.20
CA ASP A 21 -12.14 16.61 1.58
C ASP A 21 -10.72 16.52 2.18
N GLY A 22 -10.15 15.32 2.25
CA GLY A 22 -8.82 15.04 2.83
C GLY A 22 -8.82 14.94 4.35
N LYS A 23 -9.99 14.83 5.00
CA LYS A 23 -10.05 14.67 6.46
C LYS A 23 -9.80 13.21 6.83
N PRO A 24 -8.90 12.92 7.80
CA PRO A 24 -8.60 11.55 8.21
C PRO A 24 -9.86 10.72 8.47
N VAL A 25 -9.89 9.49 7.94
CA VAL A 25 -11.00 8.54 8.11
C VAL A 25 -10.50 7.23 8.70
N GLU A 26 -11.27 6.66 9.63
CA GLU A 26 -10.95 5.34 10.21
C GLU A 26 -10.96 4.28 9.11
N ILE A 27 -9.88 3.48 9.07
CA ILE A 27 -9.73 2.34 8.17
C ILE A 27 -9.96 1.07 8.99
N PRO A 28 -11.11 0.39 8.84
CA PRO A 28 -11.41 -0.79 9.62
C PRO A 28 -10.58 -2.00 9.17
N ALA A 29 -10.44 -2.97 10.08
CA ALA A 29 -9.95 -4.29 9.72
C ALA A 29 -10.87 -4.92 8.66
N THR A 30 -10.29 -5.60 7.67
CA THR A 30 -11.06 -6.23 6.59
C THR A 30 -10.43 -7.54 6.12
N THR A 31 -11.25 -8.41 5.54
CA THR A 31 -10.78 -9.60 4.85
C THR A 31 -10.42 -9.24 3.42
N VAL A 32 -9.15 -9.45 3.06
CA VAL A 32 -8.67 -9.26 1.69
C VAL A 32 -8.64 -10.61 0.99
N ILE A 33 -9.11 -10.64 -0.26
CA ILE A 33 -9.07 -11.81 -1.14
C ILE A 33 -7.93 -11.61 -2.13
N VAL A 34 -7.12 -12.64 -2.37
CA VAL A 34 -6.13 -12.64 -3.44
C VAL A 34 -6.78 -13.16 -4.73
N PRO A 35 -7.02 -12.33 -5.76
CA PRO A 35 -7.70 -12.78 -6.98
C PRO A 35 -7.03 -13.97 -7.67
N GLN A 36 -5.70 -14.07 -7.62
CA GLN A 36 -4.92 -15.13 -8.27
C GLN A 36 -5.29 -16.54 -7.76
N THR A 37 -5.48 -16.69 -6.45
CA THR A 37 -5.61 -18.01 -5.79
C THR A 37 -6.99 -18.20 -5.15
N GLY A 38 -7.70 -17.12 -4.86
CA GLY A 38 -8.91 -17.13 -4.02
C GLY A 38 -8.61 -17.21 -2.52
N ASP A 39 -7.32 -17.26 -2.13
CA ASP A 39 -6.91 -17.23 -0.73
C ASP A 39 -7.32 -15.92 -0.05
N LYS A 40 -7.39 -15.95 1.28
CA LYS A 40 -7.83 -14.82 2.10
C LYS A 40 -6.87 -14.56 3.24
N TYR A 41 -6.72 -13.28 3.59
CA TYR A 41 -6.00 -12.85 4.79
C TYR A 41 -6.73 -11.69 5.48
N GLN A 42 -6.38 -11.43 6.74
CA GLN A 42 -6.96 -10.33 7.50
C GLN A 42 -6.01 -9.14 7.48
N PHE A 43 -6.48 -8.01 6.95
CA PHE A 43 -5.82 -6.72 7.10
C PHE A 43 -6.26 -6.09 8.44
N PRO A 44 -5.32 -5.65 9.31
CA PRO A 44 -5.64 -5.21 10.67
C PRO A 44 -6.34 -3.84 10.75
N GLY A 45 -6.38 -3.06 9.67
CA GLY A 45 -6.91 -1.70 9.68
C GLY A 45 -5.83 -0.64 9.91
N GLY A 46 -6.24 0.62 9.99
CA GLY A 46 -5.36 1.76 10.21
C GLY A 46 -5.07 2.03 11.69
N VAL A 47 -3.95 2.70 11.93
CA VAL A 47 -3.47 3.10 13.27
C VAL A 47 -3.41 4.63 13.42
N GLY A 48 -2.87 5.11 14.54
CA GLY A 48 -2.83 6.52 14.87
C GLY A 48 -4.11 7.03 15.53
N PRO A 49 -4.17 8.33 15.89
CA PRO A 49 -5.30 8.90 16.63
C PRO A 49 -6.66 8.74 15.94
N ASN A 50 -6.67 8.79 14.61
CA ASN A 50 -7.88 8.66 13.79
C ASN A 50 -8.03 7.26 13.17
N LYS A 51 -7.11 6.32 13.47
CA LYS A 51 -7.03 5.00 12.81
C LYS A 51 -7.01 5.08 11.28
N SER A 52 -6.39 6.13 10.76
CA SER A 52 -6.36 6.49 9.34
C SER A 52 -5.00 6.24 8.68
N ILE A 53 -4.00 5.86 9.49
CA ILE A 53 -2.63 5.66 9.02
C ILE A 53 -2.45 4.19 8.63
N VAL A 54 -2.02 3.97 7.40
CA VAL A 54 -1.76 2.63 6.82
C VAL A 54 -0.43 2.63 6.09
N ALA A 55 0.14 1.45 5.89
CA ALA A 55 1.34 1.27 5.08
C ALA A 55 1.26 0.02 4.22
N TYR A 56 1.82 0.13 3.01
CA TYR A 56 1.81 -0.91 1.99
C TYR A 56 3.14 -0.91 1.25
N SER A 57 3.54 -2.06 0.71
CA SER A 57 4.65 -2.13 -0.24
C SER A 57 4.42 -1.16 -1.39
N ALA A 58 5.45 -0.39 -1.72
CA ALA A 58 5.49 0.47 -2.90
C ALA A 58 6.08 -0.26 -4.11
N ILE A 59 6.06 -1.59 -4.11
CA ILE A 59 6.51 -2.42 -5.23
C ILE A 59 5.28 -3.07 -5.87
N CYS A 60 5.01 -2.69 -7.11
CA CYS A 60 3.83 -3.17 -7.84
C CYS A 60 3.86 -4.69 -7.99
N GLN A 61 2.78 -5.35 -7.59
CA GLN A 61 2.69 -6.82 -7.59
C GLN A 61 2.51 -7.43 -8.98
N HIS A 62 2.33 -6.62 -10.03
CA HIS A 62 2.32 -7.11 -11.40
C HIS A 62 3.73 -7.61 -11.80
N LEU A 63 4.68 -6.69 -11.95
CA LEU A 63 6.05 -6.95 -12.44
C LEU A 63 7.13 -6.11 -11.71
N GLY A 64 6.83 -5.61 -10.51
CA GLY A 64 7.83 -5.00 -9.63
C GLY A 64 8.17 -3.54 -9.91
N CYS A 65 7.32 -2.79 -10.61
CA CYS A 65 7.56 -1.34 -10.75
C CYS A 65 7.57 -0.65 -9.37
N GLU A 66 8.56 0.23 -9.19
CA GLU A 66 8.80 1.01 -7.98
C GLU A 66 8.45 2.49 -8.21
N PRO A 67 8.41 3.35 -7.17
CA PRO A 67 8.24 4.79 -7.35
C PRO A 67 9.32 5.38 -8.28
N PRO A 68 8.97 6.34 -9.15
CA PRO A 68 7.70 7.06 -9.19
C PRO A 68 6.58 6.37 -9.99
N TYR A 69 6.84 5.23 -10.64
CA TYR A 69 5.86 4.59 -11.53
C TYR A 69 4.64 4.01 -10.80
N ILE A 70 4.79 3.64 -9.52
CA ILE A 70 3.65 3.36 -8.64
C ILE A 70 3.59 4.45 -7.58
N HIS A 71 2.40 5.03 -7.39
CA HIS A 71 2.20 6.07 -6.39
C HIS A 71 0.73 6.18 -5.96
N PHE A 72 0.51 6.93 -4.88
CA PHE A 72 -0.81 7.18 -4.30
C PHE A 72 -1.44 8.45 -4.88
N TYR A 73 -2.67 8.34 -5.35
CA TYR A 73 -3.52 9.43 -5.83
C TYR A 73 -4.52 9.81 -4.73
N PRO A 74 -4.38 10.98 -4.10
CA PRO A 74 -5.28 11.41 -3.02
C PRO A 74 -6.66 11.85 -3.55
N PRO A 75 -7.67 12.04 -2.67
CA PRO A 75 -9.04 12.51 -2.97
C PRO A 75 -9.27 13.45 -4.16
N LYS A 76 -8.42 14.46 -4.34
CA LYS A 76 -8.56 15.47 -5.40
C LYS A 76 -8.06 15.01 -6.78
N TYR A 77 -7.41 13.86 -6.83
CA TYR A 77 -6.74 13.31 -8.01
C TYR A 77 -7.36 12.00 -8.49
N VAL A 78 -8.56 11.68 -8.01
CA VAL A 78 -9.34 10.52 -8.47
C VAL A 78 -10.59 11.00 -9.18
N ASN A 79 -10.42 11.61 -10.35
CA ASN A 79 -11.52 12.08 -11.18
C ASN A 79 -11.17 12.06 -12.68
N THR A 80 -12.13 12.41 -13.53
CA THR A 80 -11.98 12.33 -14.98
C THR A 80 -10.92 13.27 -15.55
N ALA A 81 -10.48 14.30 -14.80
CA ALA A 81 -9.39 15.16 -15.26
C ALA A 81 -8.06 14.39 -15.39
N GLN A 82 -7.84 13.36 -14.56
CA GLN A 82 -6.63 12.53 -14.62
C GLN A 82 -6.55 11.65 -15.87
N ILE A 83 -7.65 11.40 -16.57
CA ILE A 83 -7.65 10.62 -17.83
C ILE A 83 -6.81 11.29 -18.93
N SER A 84 -6.75 12.63 -18.90
CA SER A 84 -6.01 13.45 -19.86
C SER A 84 -4.87 14.24 -19.22
N ALA A 85 -4.54 13.96 -17.95
CA ALA A 85 -3.44 14.63 -17.27
C ALA A 85 -2.09 14.11 -17.81
N PRO A 86 -1.03 14.94 -17.79
CA PRO A 86 0.32 14.45 -18.04
C PRO A 86 0.81 13.58 -16.89
N GLU A 87 1.77 12.71 -17.16
CA GLU A 87 2.54 12.03 -16.11
C GLU A 87 3.19 13.06 -15.16
N PRO A 88 3.25 12.79 -13.84
CA PRO A 88 2.80 11.56 -13.17
C PRO A 88 1.31 11.55 -12.81
N ASP A 89 0.56 12.63 -13.04
CA ASP A 89 -0.84 12.74 -12.59
C ASP A 89 -1.84 11.95 -13.45
N ALA A 90 -1.38 11.21 -14.47
CA ALA A 90 -2.24 10.46 -15.37
C ALA A 90 -2.87 9.25 -14.68
N LEU A 91 -4.17 9.01 -14.91
CA LEU A 91 -4.84 7.75 -14.55
C LEU A 91 -5.51 7.16 -15.79
N THR A 92 -5.59 5.83 -15.87
CA THR A 92 -6.41 5.20 -16.90
C THR A 92 -7.90 5.46 -16.66
N ALA A 93 -8.69 5.49 -17.74
CA ALA A 93 -10.15 5.59 -17.62
C ALA A 93 -10.73 4.41 -16.79
N GLU A 94 -10.13 3.23 -16.91
CA GLU A 94 -10.50 2.06 -16.11
C GLU A 94 -10.28 2.28 -14.61
N ALA A 95 -9.12 2.82 -14.22
CA ALA A 95 -8.81 3.13 -12.82
C ALA A 95 -9.80 4.15 -12.24
N VAL A 96 -10.09 5.23 -12.98
CA VAL A 96 -11.04 6.26 -12.55
C VAL A 96 -12.45 5.69 -12.40
N LEU A 97 -12.93 4.91 -13.38
CA LEU A 97 -14.26 4.31 -13.32
C LEU A 97 -14.39 3.28 -12.20
N ALA A 98 -13.37 2.47 -11.96
CA ALA A 98 -13.35 1.51 -10.87
C ALA A 98 -13.38 2.20 -9.50
N ALA A 99 -12.58 3.25 -9.31
CA ALA A 99 -12.57 4.02 -8.08
C ALA A 99 -13.93 4.70 -7.81
N GLN A 100 -14.56 5.28 -8.84
CA GLN A 100 -15.89 5.89 -8.74
C GLN A 100 -16.97 4.86 -8.38
N LYS A 101 -16.92 3.68 -9.00
CA LYS A 101 -17.87 2.59 -8.73
C LYS A 101 -17.81 2.15 -7.27
N GLU A 102 -16.59 2.02 -6.72
CA GLU A 102 -16.36 1.62 -5.33
C GLU A 102 -16.40 2.80 -4.34
N ASN A 103 -16.70 4.02 -4.82
CA ASN A 103 -16.73 5.26 -4.03
C ASN A 103 -15.42 5.55 -3.26
N LEU A 104 -14.27 5.23 -3.86
CA LEU A 104 -12.96 5.40 -3.26
C LEU A 104 -12.48 6.85 -3.40
N PRO A 105 -12.16 7.55 -2.29
CA PRO A 105 -11.58 8.88 -2.37
C PRO A 105 -10.17 8.84 -2.99
N GLY A 106 -9.33 7.88 -2.58
CA GLY A 106 -7.97 7.75 -3.08
C GLY A 106 -7.68 6.35 -3.60
N ILE A 107 -6.66 6.21 -4.44
CA ILE A 107 -6.20 4.93 -4.99
C ILE A 107 -4.67 4.89 -5.05
N ILE A 108 -4.09 3.69 -5.13
CA ILE A 108 -2.70 3.51 -5.54
C ILE A 108 -2.72 3.01 -6.98
N HIS A 109 -2.01 3.66 -7.88
CA HIS A 109 -1.96 3.27 -9.30
C HIS A 109 -0.52 3.11 -9.77
N CYS A 110 -0.32 2.18 -10.71
CA CYS A 110 0.97 1.90 -11.33
C CYS A 110 0.91 2.18 -12.83
N ASP A 111 1.64 3.20 -13.26
CA ASP A 111 1.65 3.72 -14.63
C ASP A 111 2.27 2.76 -15.64
N CYS A 112 3.11 1.82 -15.19
CA CYS A 112 3.75 0.86 -16.08
C CYS A 112 2.76 0.05 -16.94
N HIS A 113 1.69 -0.45 -16.32
CA HIS A 113 0.73 -1.34 -16.99
C HIS A 113 -0.72 -1.14 -16.53
N GLY A 114 -0.99 -0.15 -15.67
CA GLY A 114 -2.35 0.24 -15.27
C GLY A 114 -2.95 -0.51 -14.07
N SER A 115 -2.14 -1.26 -13.31
CA SER A 115 -2.64 -1.93 -12.08
C SER A 115 -3.01 -0.91 -11.01
N THR A 116 -4.17 -1.09 -10.39
CA THR A 116 -4.70 -0.18 -9.37
C THR A 116 -5.08 -0.96 -8.12
N TYR A 117 -4.88 -0.34 -6.95
CA TYR A 117 -5.15 -0.93 -5.64
C TYR A 117 -6.00 0.03 -4.80
N ASP A 118 -6.83 -0.56 -3.95
CA ASP A 118 -7.69 0.12 -3.00
C ASP A 118 -7.03 0.22 -1.61
N PRO A 119 -6.43 1.36 -1.25
CA PRO A 119 -5.74 1.51 0.03
C PRO A 119 -6.69 1.56 1.24
N TYR A 120 -8.00 1.72 1.04
CA TYR A 120 -8.99 1.75 2.12
C TYR A 120 -9.42 0.34 2.56
N HIS A 121 -9.13 -0.67 1.74
CA HIS A 121 -9.47 -2.07 2.03
C HIS A 121 -8.26 -3.00 1.89
N GLY A 122 -7.15 -2.65 2.55
CA GLY A 122 -5.96 -3.50 2.64
C GLY A 122 -5.19 -3.64 1.33
N ALA A 123 -5.21 -2.59 0.49
CA ALA A 123 -4.59 -2.56 -0.84
C ALA A 123 -5.06 -3.70 -1.76
N ALA A 124 -6.33 -4.08 -1.63
CA ALA A 124 -6.99 -5.03 -2.51
C ALA A 124 -6.86 -4.59 -3.98
N VAL A 125 -6.81 -5.58 -4.89
CA VAL A 125 -6.76 -5.30 -6.33
C VAL A 125 -8.05 -4.62 -6.76
N LEU A 126 -7.92 -3.43 -7.34
CA LEU A 126 -9.02 -2.68 -7.93
C LEU A 126 -9.09 -2.90 -9.45
N THR A 127 -7.95 -2.83 -10.15
CA THR A 127 -7.84 -3.13 -11.59
C THR A 127 -6.58 -3.93 -11.90
N GLY A 128 -6.64 -4.70 -12.98
CA GLY A 128 -5.51 -5.50 -13.48
C GLY A 128 -4.45 -4.67 -14.21
N PRO A 129 -3.39 -5.30 -14.75
CA PRO A 129 -3.19 -6.75 -14.89
C PRO A 129 -2.78 -7.49 -13.61
N THR A 130 -2.45 -6.79 -12.52
CA THR A 130 -2.18 -7.48 -11.25
C THR A 130 -3.38 -8.31 -10.80
N VAL A 131 -3.08 -9.45 -10.18
CA VAL A 131 -4.05 -10.35 -9.54
C VAL A 131 -3.68 -10.61 -8.07
N ARG A 132 -2.80 -9.77 -7.52
CA ARG A 132 -2.25 -9.84 -6.17
C ARG A 132 -2.36 -8.47 -5.49
N PRO A 133 -2.97 -8.38 -4.29
CA PRO A 133 -2.99 -7.15 -3.48
C PRO A 133 -1.57 -6.70 -3.11
N LEU A 134 -1.36 -5.42 -2.80
CA LEU A 134 -0.07 -5.01 -2.22
C LEU A 134 0.07 -5.59 -0.80
N PRO A 135 1.24 -6.14 -0.45
CA PRO A 135 1.56 -6.51 0.93
C PRO A 135 1.38 -5.30 1.85
N ALA A 136 0.69 -5.49 2.98
CA ALA A 136 0.49 -4.43 3.97
C ALA A 136 1.53 -4.52 5.07
N VAL A 137 2.16 -3.40 5.41
CA VAL A 137 3.03 -3.31 6.57
C VAL A 137 2.15 -3.18 7.81
N ILE A 138 2.34 -4.07 8.77
CA ILE A 138 1.70 -4.00 10.09
C ILE A 138 2.35 -2.85 10.84
N LEU A 139 1.51 -1.88 11.24
CA LEU A 139 1.95 -0.72 12.01
C LEU A 139 1.46 -0.81 13.46
N GLU A 140 2.26 -0.29 14.38
CA GLU A 140 1.89 -0.03 15.76
C GLU A 140 2.14 1.43 16.10
N TRP A 141 1.15 2.09 16.71
CA TRP A 141 1.27 3.46 17.19
C TRP A 141 1.28 3.49 18.72
N ASP A 142 2.32 4.08 19.29
CA ASP A 142 2.43 4.35 20.72
C ASP A 142 1.90 5.75 21.02
N SER A 143 0.69 5.82 21.57
CA SER A 143 0.03 7.10 21.90
C SER A 143 0.74 7.90 22.99
N SER A 144 1.65 7.30 23.76
CA SER A 144 2.38 7.99 24.84
C SER A 144 3.60 8.77 24.33
N THR A 145 4.20 8.31 23.23
CA THR A 145 5.39 8.91 22.63
C THR A 145 5.14 9.50 21.24
N ASP A 146 3.97 9.23 20.66
CA ASP A 146 3.60 9.53 19.28
C ASP A 146 4.52 8.87 18.24
N TYR A 147 5.13 7.74 18.61
CA TYR A 147 5.95 6.94 17.69
C TYR A 147 5.11 5.91 16.93
N LEU A 148 5.51 5.69 15.68
CA LEU A 148 4.94 4.71 14.78
C LEU A 148 6.01 3.68 14.42
N TYR A 149 5.68 2.40 14.55
CA TYR A 149 6.58 1.28 14.33
C TYR A 149 6.04 0.37 13.22
N ALA A 150 6.91 -0.08 12.32
CA ALA A 150 6.63 -1.19 11.41
C ALA A 150 7.07 -2.50 12.08
N THR A 151 6.16 -3.47 12.21
CA THR A 151 6.39 -4.69 13.01
C THR A 151 6.27 -5.99 12.23
N GLY A 152 5.77 -5.95 10.99
CA GLY A 152 5.75 -7.09 10.08
C GLY A 152 5.03 -6.79 8.78
N TYR A 153 4.82 -7.81 7.96
CA TYR A 153 3.92 -7.78 6.82
C TYR A 153 2.73 -8.71 7.00
N VAL A 154 1.66 -8.41 6.28
CA VAL A 154 0.55 -9.31 6.06
C VAL A 154 0.12 -9.27 4.59
N GLY A 155 -0.30 -10.43 4.07
CA GLY A 155 -0.72 -10.60 2.68
C GLY A 155 0.22 -11.53 1.92
N VAL A 156 0.24 -11.38 0.60
CA VAL A 156 1.24 -12.03 -0.26
C VAL A 156 2.61 -11.44 0.02
N GLY A 157 3.69 -12.18 -0.27
CA GLY A 157 5.05 -11.63 -0.18
C GLY A 157 5.27 -10.48 -1.16
N VAL A 158 6.31 -9.67 -0.93
CA VAL A 158 6.69 -8.61 -1.87
C VAL A 158 7.10 -9.23 -3.22
N TYR A 159 6.74 -8.61 -4.35
CA TYR A 159 7.15 -9.15 -5.64
C TYR A 159 8.68 -9.15 -5.72
N PRO A 160 9.34 -10.18 -6.29
CA PRO A 160 8.76 -11.36 -6.94
C PRO A 160 8.52 -12.56 -6.01
N THR A 161 8.88 -12.50 -4.73
CA THR A 161 8.72 -13.62 -3.78
C THR A 161 7.24 -14.02 -3.64
N GLY A 162 6.32 -13.05 -3.57
CA GLY A 162 4.88 -13.28 -3.50
C GLY A 162 4.19 -13.64 -4.81
N SER A 163 4.93 -13.98 -5.87
CA SER A 163 4.37 -14.25 -7.21
C SER A 163 3.47 -15.49 -7.29
N ASN A 164 3.53 -16.39 -6.31
CA ASN A 164 2.59 -17.52 -6.20
C ASN A 164 1.19 -17.08 -5.73
N GLY A 165 1.02 -15.85 -5.24
CA GLY A 165 -0.25 -15.32 -4.74
C GLY A 165 -0.73 -15.97 -3.43
N VAL A 166 0.12 -16.72 -2.74
CA VAL A 166 -0.22 -17.37 -1.47
C VAL A 166 0.18 -16.45 -0.33
N PRO A 167 -0.74 -16.03 0.55
CA PRO A 167 -0.38 -15.22 1.71
C PRO A 167 0.62 -15.95 2.62
N SER A 168 1.63 -15.22 3.10
CA SER A 168 2.57 -15.82 4.05
C SER A 168 1.87 -16.13 5.36
N LYS A 169 2.23 -17.28 5.95
CA LYS A 169 1.84 -17.67 7.31
C LYS A 169 2.95 -17.39 8.33
N ASP A 170 4.11 -16.98 7.85
CA ASP A 170 5.31 -16.73 8.64
C ASP A 170 5.84 -15.33 8.28
N PRO A 171 5.69 -14.33 9.17
CA PRO A 171 6.19 -12.98 8.93
C PRO A 171 7.70 -12.90 8.69
N SER A 172 8.46 -13.94 9.07
CA SER A 172 9.91 -13.99 8.84
C SER A 172 10.29 -14.43 7.43
N SER A 173 9.36 -15.00 6.64
CA SER A 173 9.63 -15.41 5.26
C SER A 173 10.12 -14.26 4.38
N ASP A 174 9.68 -13.04 4.68
CA ASP A 174 10.06 -11.83 3.94
C ASP A 174 11.53 -11.41 4.20
N LEU A 175 12.20 -12.03 5.19
CA LEU A 175 13.62 -11.79 5.49
C LEU A 175 14.55 -12.79 4.79
N GLU A 176 14.03 -13.94 4.33
CA GLU A 176 14.87 -15.06 3.87
C GLU A 176 15.26 -14.97 2.38
N GLU A 177 14.53 -14.21 1.57
CA GLU A 177 14.83 -14.04 0.14
C GLU A 177 15.57 -12.72 -0.16
N SER A 178 16.90 -12.79 -0.10
CA SER A 178 17.87 -11.69 -0.16
C SER A 178 17.98 -10.92 -1.49
N GLN A 179 16.94 -10.89 -2.34
CA GLN A 179 17.02 -10.12 -3.60
C GLN A 179 16.79 -8.61 -3.40
N PHE A 180 16.14 -8.21 -2.30
CA PHE A 180 15.94 -6.81 -1.90
C PHE A 180 16.95 -6.31 -0.87
N GLY A 181 18.12 -6.97 -0.84
CA GLY A 181 19.26 -6.51 -0.08
C GLY A 181 19.27 -6.97 1.37
N VAL A 182 19.81 -6.12 2.24
CA VAL A 182 20.07 -6.44 3.65
C VAL A 182 18.95 -5.92 4.53
N SER A 183 18.69 -6.62 5.63
CA SER A 183 17.80 -6.14 6.69
C SER A 183 18.13 -4.70 7.08
N VAL A 184 17.10 -3.89 7.32
CA VAL A 184 17.25 -2.53 7.88
C VAL A 184 17.83 -2.56 9.31
N GLY A 185 17.93 -3.74 9.92
CA GLY A 185 18.53 -4.00 11.22
C GLY A 185 17.52 -3.99 12.37
N ASN A 186 18.01 -4.03 13.61
CA ASN A 186 17.15 -4.17 14.80
C ASN A 186 16.28 -2.93 15.09
N LYS A 187 16.68 -1.75 14.59
CA LYS A 187 15.92 -0.49 14.71
C LYS A 187 16.49 0.56 13.77
N SER A 188 15.75 0.89 12.72
CA SER A 188 16.02 2.08 11.89
C SER A 188 15.05 3.17 12.30
N SER A 189 15.57 4.33 12.71
CA SER A 189 14.74 5.51 12.98
C SER A 189 14.82 6.46 11.81
N ILE A 190 13.68 6.68 11.14
CA ILE A 190 13.52 7.79 10.21
C ILE A 190 12.94 8.94 11.05
N SER A 191 13.76 9.94 11.35
CA SER A 191 13.32 11.14 12.07
C SER A 191 12.96 12.22 11.06
N GLU A 192 11.75 12.15 10.54
CA GLU A 192 11.14 13.26 9.78
C GLU A 192 10.12 13.97 10.67
N SER A 193 9.89 15.27 10.44
CA SER A 193 8.71 15.95 11.00
C SER A 193 7.47 15.14 10.64
N ASN A 194 6.51 14.98 11.57
CA ASN A 194 5.27 14.22 11.33
C ASN A 194 4.74 14.56 9.93
N PRO A 195 4.76 13.61 8.96
CA PRO A 195 4.43 13.92 7.58
C PRO A 195 2.94 14.22 7.38
N PHE A 196 2.16 14.18 8.46
CA PHE A 196 0.72 14.38 8.51
C PHE A 196 0.30 15.55 9.41
N SER A 197 1.24 16.30 10.01
CA SER A 197 0.95 17.50 10.81
C SER A 197 0.71 18.74 9.97
#